data_AF-A0A654M2E6-F1
#
_entry.id   AF-A0A654M2E6-F1
#
_cell.length_a   1.000
_cell.length_b   1.000
_cell.length_c   1.000
_cell.angle_alpha   90.00
_cell.angle_beta   90.00
_cell.angle_gamma   90.00
#
_symmetry.space_group_name_H-M   'P 1'
#
loop_
_entity.id
_entity.type
_entity.pdbx_description
1 polymer ?
#
loop_
_entity_poly.entity_id
_entity_poly.type
_entity_poly.pdbx_seq_one_letter_code
_entity_poly.pdbx_strand_id
1 'polypeptide(L)'
;MASADNFGIEKGKGDAAIKWINEFVVKNNKSFKISITKNQIHTLNFGDFDLVEWSGDWSIARNVIKKSSTKLNIKVIEAGYHKKHNIVEAFFGMSQEFCKVYSSGKYVGTLILKRKSGNWIVDKEKRG
;
A
#
# COMPACT_ATOMS: atom_id res chain seq x y z
N MET A 1 1.73 -12.92 12.76
CA MET A 1 2.07 -11.55 12.30
C MET A 1 2.51 -11.65 10.86
N ALA A 2 1.96 -10.82 9.98
CA ALA A 2 2.37 -10.74 8.59
C ALA A 2 3.47 -9.68 8.42
N SER A 3 4.24 -9.78 7.34
CA SER A 3 5.19 -8.76 6.89
C SER A 3 5.18 -8.66 5.37
N ALA A 4 5.17 -7.46 4.82
CA ALA A 4 5.18 -7.24 3.37
C ALA A 4 5.73 -5.85 3.01
N ASP A 5 6.03 -5.65 1.73
CA ASP A 5 6.63 -4.45 1.12
C ASP A 5 5.76 -3.86 -0.01
N ASN A 6 4.46 -4.15 0.02
CA ASN A 6 3.54 -3.98 -1.12
C ASN A 6 2.59 -2.78 -0.98
N PHE A 7 2.69 -2.01 0.09
CA PHE A 7 1.94 -0.75 0.25
C PHE A 7 2.77 0.44 -0.23
N GLY A 8 2.12 1.53 -0.59
CA GLY A 8 2.79 2.72 -1.11
C GLY A 8 2.24 4.02 -0.54
N ILE A 9 3.12 5.00 -0.39
CA ILE A 9 2.80 6.36 0.06
C ILE A 9 3.28 7.33 -1.02
N GLU A 10 2.50 8.38 -1.30
CA GLU A 10 2.88 9.41 -2.28
C GLU A 10 4.33 9.88 -2.09
N LYS A 11 5.08 9.91 -3.18
CA LYS A 11 6.52 10.21 -3.17
C LYS A 11 6.80 11.55 -2.48
N GLY A 12 7.75 11.54 -1.55
CA GLY A 12 8.12 12.73 -0.75
C GLY A 12 7.15 13.07 0.39
N LYS A 13 6.12 12.25 0.63
CA LYS A 13 5.21 12.34 1.79
C LYS A 13 5.44 11.23 2.82
N GLY A 14 6.40 10.34 2.57
CA GLY A 14 6.73 9.21 3.42
C GLY A 14 6.94 9.61 4.89
N ASP A 15 7.86 10.52 5.19
CA ASP A 15 8.22 10.85 6.58
C ASP A 15 7.04 11.36 7.40
N ALA A 16 6.23 12.26 6.81
CA ALA A 16 5.03 12.78 7.44
C ALA A 16 4.01 11.67 7.70
N ALA A 17 3.84 10.74 6.76
CA ALA A 17 2.93 9.62 6.89
C ALA A 17 3.39 8.59 7.92
N ILE A 18 4.67 8.20 7.93
CA ILE A 18 5.23 7.28 8.92
C ILE A 18 5.13 7.87 10.33
N LYS A 19 5.48 9.15 10.50
CA LYS A 19 5.32 9.85 11.78
C LYS A 19 3.89 9.77 12.28
N TRP A 20 2.93 10.16 11.44
CA TRP A 20 1.50 10.12 11.80
C TRP A 20 1.01 8.70 12.12
N ILE A 21 1.43 7.68 11.34
CA ILE A 21 1.04 6.29 11.57
C ILE A 21 1.59 5.80 12.91
N ASN A 22 2.86 6.08 13.23
CA ASN A 22 3.47 5.67 14.49
C ASN A 22 2.76 6.30 15.69
N GLU A 23 2.45 7.61 15.63
CA GLU A 23 1.66 8.30 16.66
C GLU A 23 0.27 7.67 16.82
N PHE A 24 -0.41 7.35 15.70
CA PHE A 24 -1.71 6.69 15.73
C PHE A 24 -1.64 5.30 16.37
N VAL A 25 -0.64 4.49 16.01
CA VAL A 25 -0.46 3.12 16.50
C VAL A 25 -0.19 3.09 18.00
N VAL A 26 0.69 3.97 18.49
CA VAL A 26 0.99 4.13 19.93
C VAL A 26 -0.27 4.58 20.68
N LYS A 27 -0.94 5.63 20.20
CA LYS A 27 -2.16 6.16 20.84
C LYS A 27 -3.28 5.12 20.97
N ASN A 28 -3.35 4.16 20.05
CA ASN A 28 -4.41 3.15 20.01
C ASN A 28 -3.94 1.76 20.50
N ASN A 29 -2.78 1.69 21.16
CA ASN A 29 -2.18 0.45 21.68
C ASN A 29 -2.17 -0.71 20.67
N LYS A 30 -1.75 -0.41 19.43
CA LYS A 30 -1.66 -1.39 18.34
C LYS A 30 -0.22 -1.87 18.19
N SER A 31 -0.04 -3.16 17.90
CA SER A 31 1.26 -3.72 17.50
C SER A 31 1.39 -3.67 15.98
N PHE A 32 2.02 -2.63 15.46
CA PHE A 32 2.25 -2.42 14.03
C PHE A 32 3.55 -1.63 13.83
N LYS A 33 4.37 -2.05 12.86
CA LYS A 33 5.60 -1.35 12.47
C LYS A 33 5.56 -1.04 10.98
N ILE A 34 6.11 0.09 10.59
CA ILE A 34 6.17 0.55 9.19
C ILE A 34 7.40 1.42 8.96
N SER A 35 8.04 1.26 7.81
CA SER A 35 9.19 2.05 7.36
C SER A 35 9.15 2.24 5.85
N ILE A 36 9.75 3.33 5.37
CA ILE A 36 9.91 3.61 3.94
C ILE A 36 11.05 2.75 3.40
N THR A 37 10.82 2.11 2.26
CA THR A 37 11.85 1.38 1.52
C THR A 37 12.54 2.30 0.51
N LYS A 38 13.63 1.81 -0.11
CA LYS A 38 14.27 2.50 -1.24
C LYS A 38 13.54 2.29 -2.58
N ASN A 39 12.50 1.45 -2.59
CA ASN A 39 11.81 1.06 -3.82
C ASN A 39 10.66 2.02 -4.10
N GLN A 40 10.42 2.29 -5.38
CA GLN A 40 9.37 3.20 -5.84
C GLN A 40 8.45 2.52 -6.84
N ILE A 41 7.20 2.95 -6.87
CA ILE A 41 6.22 2.62 -7.90
C ILE A 41 5.92 3.88 -8.69
N HIS A 42 6.17 3.82 -9.99
CA HIS A 42 5.82 4.86 -10.95
C HIS A 42 4.54 4.45 -11.67
N THR A 43 3.51 5.28 -11.61
CA THR A 43 2.23 5.06 -12.29
C THR A 43 2.01 6.15 -13.33
N LEU A 44 1.31 5.85 -14.44
CA LEU A 44 0.97 6.89 -15.43
C LEU A 44 -0.21 7.72 -14.95
N ASN A 45 -1.13 7.12 -14.19
CA ASN A 45 -2.40 7.73 -13.83
C ASN A 45 -2.45 8.40 -12.44
N PHE A 46 -1.59 8.01 -11.50
CA PHE A 46 -1.72 8.38 -10.08
C PHE A 46 -0.50 9.10 -9.50
N GLY A 47 0.63 9.13 -10.23
CA GLY A 47 1.91 9.67 -9.80
C GLY A 47 2.85 8.61 -9.23
N ASP A 48 3.85 9.07 -8.49
CA ASP A 48 4.90 8.23 -7.90
C ASP A 48 4.61 7.92 -6.43
N PHE A 49 5.03 6.74 -6.00
CA PHE A 49 4.89 6.26 -4.62
C PHE A 49 6.20 5.68 -4.11
N ASP A 50 6.56 6.02 -2.88
CA ASP A 50 7.56 5.31 -2.09
C ASP A 50 6.91 4.07 -1.48
N LEU A 51 7.48 2.90 -1.72
CA LEU A 51 6.99 1.65 -1.11
C LEU A 51 7.37 1.61 0.36
N VAL A 52 6.51 0.99 1.16
CA VAL A 52 6.73 0.80 2.59
C VAL A 52 6.79 -0.69 2.93
N GLU A 53 7.72 -1.03 3.81
CA GLU A 53 7.72 -2.31 4.48
C GLU A 53 6.95 -2.18 5.79
N TRP A 54 6.21 -3.21 6.16
CA TRP A 54 5.43 -3.20 7.38
C TRP A 54 5.35 -4.59 8.00
N SER A 55 5.07 -4.63 9.30
CA SER A 55 4.80 -5.88 10.02
C SER A 55 3.67 -5.68 11.02
N GLY A 56 2.75 -6.65 11.09
CA GLY A 56 1.59 -6.59 11.99
C GLY A 56 0.38 -7.35 11.45
N ASP A 57 -0.81 -6.88 11.82
CA ASP A 57 -2.08 -7.37 11.32
C ASP A 57 -2.51 -6.65 10.03
N TRP A 58 -3.02 -7.39 9.05
CA TRP A 58 -3.45 -6.84 7.76
C TRP A 58 -4.56 -5.80 7.88
N SER A 59 -5.51 -5.99 8.80
CA SER A 59 -6.60 -5.03 8.99
C SER A 59 -6.06 -3.71 9.55
N ILE A 60 -5.09 -3.78 10.46
CA ILE A 60 -4.41 -2.59 10.99
C ILE A 60 -3.64 -1.90 9.87
N ALA A 61 -2.85 -2.64 9.09
CA ALA A 61 -2.05 -2.11 8.00
C ALA A 61 -2.91 -1.32 7.00
N ARG A 62 -4.00 -1.92 6.50
CA ARG A 62 -4.92 -1.28 5.56
C ARG A 62 -5.59 -0.04 6.15
N ASN A 63 -6.01 -0.13 7.41
CA ASN A 63 -6.66 0.96 8.12
C ASN A 63 -5.72 2.17 8.27
N VAL A 64 -4.48 1.97 8.73
CA VAL A 64 -3.56 3.09 8.97
C VAL A 64 -3.10 3.74 7.66
N ILE A 65 -2.84 2.96 6.61
CA ILE A 65 -2.52 3.51 5.27
C ILE A 65 -3.68 4.34 4.71
N LYS A 66 -4.90 3.82 4.76
CA LYS A 66 -6.06 4.58 4.26
C LYS A 66 -6.32 5.84 5.10
N LYS A 67 -6.19 5.76 6.42
CA LYS A 67 -6.39 6.93 7.30
C LYS A 67 -5.31 7.99 7.12
N SER A 68 -4.06 7.61 6.88
CA SER A 68 -2.98 8.58 6.62
C SER A 68 -3.28 9.40 5.37
N SER A 69 -3.81 8.76 4.31
CA SER A 69 -4.31 9.44 3.11
C SER A 69 -5.32 10.54 3.44
N THR A 70 -6.34 10.24 4.26
CA THR A 70 -7.33 11.24 4.69
C THR A 70 -6.70 12.35 5.53
N LYS A 71 -5.87 11.99 6.52
CA LYS A 71 -5.37 12.94 7.51
C LYS A 71 -4.32 13.89 6.98
N LEU A 72 -3.53 13.44 6.01
CA LEU A 72 -2.45 14.22 5.44
C LEU A 72 -2.78 14.77 4.04
N ASN A 73 -3.97 14.45 3.51
CA ASN A 73 -4.40 14.82 2.17
C ASN A 73 -3.39 14.34 1.10
N ILE A 74 -3.01 13.06 1.17
CA ILE A 74 -2.01 12.43 0.30
C ILE A 74 -2.60 11.24 -0.46
N LYS A 75 -1.89 10.77 -1.48
CA LYS A 75 -2.20 9.49 -2.14
C LYS A 75 -1.52 8.31 -1.47
N VAL A 76 -2.18 7.15 -1.50
CA VAL A 76 -1.64 5.88 -1.01
C VAL A 76 -2.07 4.70 -1.87
N ILE A 77 -1.25 3.65 -1.87
CA ILE A 77 -1.54 2.32 -2.42
C ILE A 77 -1.88 1.37 -1.27
N GLU A 78 -3.08 0.80 -1.27
CA GLU A 78 -3.52 -0.29 -0.40
C GLU A 78 -3.47 -1.61 -1.19
N ALA A 79 -2.63 -2.56 -0.76
CA ALA A 79 -2.50 -3.88 -1.40
C ALA A 79 -3.23 -5.01 -0.64
N GLY A 80 -3.15 -6.23 -1.17
CA GLY A 80 -3.77 -7.43 -0.61
C GLY A 80 -5.25 -7.57 -0.94
N TYR A 81 -5.73 -6.91 -2.01
CA TYR A 81 -7.13 -7.02 -2.40
C TYR A 81 -7.36 -8.26 -3.29
N HIS A 82 -7.72 -9.39 -2.68
CA HIS A 82 -8.08 -10.59 -3.44
C HIS A 82 -9.52 -10.50 -3.95
N LYS A 83 -9.73 -10.59 -5.27
CA LYS A 83 -11.07 -10.82 -5.83
C LYS A 83 -11.55 -12.20 -5.38
N LYS A 84 -12.77 -12.29 -4.84
CA LYS A 84 -13.40 -13.51 -4.30
C LYS A 84 -13.37 -14.74 -5.24
N HIS A 85 -13.22 -14.54 -6.56
CA HIS A 85 -13.17 -15.62 -7.55
C HIS A 85 -11.74 -16.13 -7.87
N ASN A 86 -10.68 -15.46 -7.40
CA ASN A 86 -9.29 -15.78 -7.74
C ASN A 86 -8.53 -16.43 -6.58
N ILE A 87 -9.26 -17.14 -5.71
CA ILE A 87 -8.65 -17.91 -4.61
C ILE A 87 -7.71 -18.98 -5.21
N VAL A 88 -8.06 -19.56 -6.36
CA VAL A 88 -7.23 -20.54 -7.09
C VAL A 88 -5.89 -19.93 -7.51
N GLU A 89 -5.86 -18.72 -8.07
CA GLU A 89 -4.60 -18.05 -8.45
C GLU A 89 -3.72 -17.73 -7.23
N ALA A 90 -4.31 -17.43 -6.07
CA ALA A 90 -3.57 -17.19 -4.83
C ALA A 90 -2.83 -18.45 -4.32
N PHE A 91 -3.30 -19.65 -4.68
CA PHE A 91 -2.62 -20.92 -4.38
C PHE A 91 -1.52 -21.28 -5.40
N PHE A 92 -1.51 -20.69 -6.60
CA PHE A 92 -0.56 -20.99 -7.69
C PHE A 92 0.60 -19.98 -7.83
N GLY A 93 1.00 -19.33 -6.73
CA GLY A 93 2.25 -18.55 -6.69
C GLY A 93 2.21 -17.27 -7.52
N MET A 94 1.18 -16.44 -7.35
CA MET A 94 1.05 -15.20 -8.12
C MET A 94 2.20 -14.23 -7.85
N SER A 95 2.94 -13.94 -8.92
CA SER A 95 3.88 -12.83 -9.06
C SER A 95 3.18 -11.47 -9.08
N GLN A 96 1.85 -11.42 -8.91
CA GLN A 96 1.02 -10.23 -9.05
C GLN A 96 0.32 -9.85 -7.74
N GLU A 97 0.13 -8.54 -7.54
CA GLU A 97 -0.52 -7.97 -6.37
C GLU A 97 -1.59 -6.97 -6.80
N PHE A 98 -2.80 -7.11 -6.28
CA PHE A 98 -3.93 -6.27 -6.62
C PHE A 98 -4.10 -5.17 -5.58
N CYS A 99 -4.04 -3.93 -6.05
CA CYS A 99 -4.04 -2.77 -5.18
C CYS A 99 -5.17 -1.80 -5.53
N LYS A 100 -5.57 -1.04 -4.51
CA LYS A 100 -6.42 0.15 -4.64
C LYS A 100 -5.58 1.38 -4.38
N VAL A 101 -5.88 2.45 -5.10
CA VAL A 101 -5.30 3.77 -4.90
C VAL A 101 -6.34 4.66 -4.25
N TYR A 102 -5.93 5.37 -3.21
CA TYR A 102 -6.75 6.40 -2.57
C TYR A 102 -6.05 7.75 -2.67
N SER A 103 -6.84 8.81 -2.76
CA SER A 103 -6.42 10.20 -2.62
C SER A 103 -7.30 10.85 -1.57
N SER A 104 -6.70 11.42 -0.53
CA SER A 104 -7.47 12.06 0.55
C SER A 104 -8.51 11.11 1.19
N GLY A 105 -8.19 9.81 1.24
CA GLY A 105 -9.08 8.74 1.70
C GLY A 105 -10.16 8.28 0.73
N LYS A 106 -10.34 8.95 -0.41
CA LYS A 106 -11.29 8.58 -1.46
C LYS A 106 -10.64 7.62 -2.44
N TYR A 107 -11.35 6.57 -2.83
CA TYR A 107 -10.89 5.64 -3.85
C TYR A 107 -10.79 6.37 -5.20
N VAL A 108 -9.67 6.20 -5.91
CA VAL A 108 -9.43 6.86 -7.21
C VAL A 108 -9.03 5.88 -8.32
N GLY A 109 -8.83 4.60 -8.00
CA GLY A 109 -8.52 3.58 -9.00
C GLY A 109 -7.86 2.33 -8.44
N THR A 110 -7.45 1.45 -9.36
CA THR A 110 -6.78 0.19 -9.07
C THR A 110 -5.44 0.07 -9.79
N LEU A 111 -4.51 -0.66 -9.17
CA LEU A 111 -3.25 -1.11 -9.77
C LEU A 111 -3.18 -2.63 -9.71
N ILE A 112 -2.52 -3.23 -10.70
CA ILE A 112 -1.96 -4.58 -10.60
C ILE A 112 -0.45 -4.40 -10.65
N LEU A 113 0.22 -4.79 -9.57
CA LEU A 113 1.67 -4.84 -9.51
C LEU A 113 2.12 -6.24 -9.92
N LYS A 114 3.34 -6.36 -10.45
CA LYS A 114 4.02 -7.65 -10.64
C LYS A 114 5.47 -7.58 -10.18
N ARG A 115 6.05 -8.73 -9.81
CA ARG A 115 7.50 -8.82 -9.54
C ARG A 115 8.30 -8.89 -10.84
N LYS A 116 9.29 -8.03 -10.99
CA LYS A 116 10.33 -8.09 -12.04
C LYS A 116 11.69 -7.90 -11.38
N SER A 117 12.56 -8.89 -11.50
CA SER A 117 13.90 -8.89 -10.88
C SER A 117 13.87 -8.56 -9.37
N GLY A 118 12.90 -9.15 -8.64
CA GLY A 118 12.73 -8.93 -7.20
C GLY A 118 11.97 -7.66 -6.80
N ASN A 119 11.73 -6.72 -7.72
CA ASN A 119 11.05 -5.46 -7.42
C ASN A 119 9.59 -5.47 -7.89
N TRP A 120 8.73 -4.75 -7.17
CA TRP A 120 7.37 -4.47 -7.64
C TRP A 120 7.40 -3.44 -8.77
N ILE A 121 6.67 -3.72 -9.85
CA ILE A 121 6.44 -2.79 -10.96
C ILE A 121 4.95 -2.78 -11.33
N VAL A 122 4.48 -1.70 -11.94
CA VAL A 122 3.09 -1.62 -12.44
C VAL A 122 2.94 -2.51 -13.68
N ASP A 123 1.98 -3.43 -13.63
CA ASP A 123 1.53 -4.21 -14.79
C ASP A 123 0.32 -3.57 -15.46
N LYS A 124 -0.68 -3.18 -14.66
CA LYS A 124 -1.90 -2.52 -15.14
C LYS A 124 -2.37 -1.46 -14.15
N GLU A 125 -3.05 -0.46 -14.68
CA GLU A 125 -3.66 0.61 -13.89
C GLU A 125 -5.00 1.03 -14.50
N LYS A 126 -5.97 1.36 -13.65
CA LYS A 126 -7.31 1.78 -14.08
C LYS A 126 -7.86 2.84 -13.14
N ARG A 127 -8.30 3.98 -13.67
CA ARG A 127 -9.01 5.03 -12.91
C ARG A 127 -10.38 4.53 -12.43
N GLY A 128 -10.74 4.96 -11.23
CA GLY A 128 -12.00 4.65 -10.56
C GLY A 128 -13.15 5.54 -10.99
#